data_AF-A0A933XTN8-F1
#
_entry.id   AF-A0A933XTN8-F1
#
_cell.length_a   1.000
_cell.length_b   1.000
_cell.length_c   1.000
_cell.angle_alpha   90.00
_cell.angle_beta   90.00
_cell.angle_gamma   90.00
#
_symmetry.space_group_name_H-M   'P 1'
#
loop_
_entity.id
_entity.type
_entity.pdbx_description
1 polymer ?
#
loop_
_entity_poly.entity_id
_entity_poly.type
_entity_poly.pdbx_seq_one_letter_code
_entity_poly.pdbx_strand_id
1 'polypeptide(L)'
;MRMFPKFAALALSLSILALSGQWNALYSERKYYEAPKDYREQIDRLKAKFKESYGYELFDLDAGWKKEEIVKLDEAFAPLPAGFFRLPGLNGLYRTSRLAVRSQDIDPDEAPSGAFPAFATIFRQAGKSYNVYVDDEDPRVELYNNLMYKDPEDFQNIVQHEMGHAFDLTNGFLSFSPEWLAVAHFRILHLPALDGKENSDFIYAMLNDPETDAYAPVSVMHIPTYSRQNPQEDFANSVAAYIQYPYFRYSHPGRYRFLKDKVFGGKEYFPESEGPSGYEDRVLSDLEKAIGKNDWDGVVALSTESSRSHNPKLQARILARLRQAADAIPAGENASKLAVASCFNYEPEALELRQDLIRKNKTSLEDLLKNEQCFRVSRELFENAQALWPVQEIYFYRENGKAFLQFLDPAILVARARGFQTIYNWKLYLSGSRKKPVAEGKLSIEGGNGAVRIDLGKTADGKFKIPEGEILDLELEAQRHNIKTFKTLAGKAATIRFVVQPWFNYIASKEAKARVVYPVRAAYQGK
;
A
#
# COMPACT_ATOMS: atom_id res chain seq x y z
N MET A 1 -19.81 55.49 -43.79
CA MET A 1 -18.43 55.57 -43.25
C MET A 1 -18.50 56.20 -41.86
N ARG A 2 -18.00 55.61 -40.78
CA ARG A 2 -17.44 54.25 -40.58
C ARG A 2 -18.15 53.73 -39.32
N MET A 3 -19.04 52.75 -39.50
CA MET A 3 -20.27 52.61 -38.70
C MET A 3 -20.18 51.57 -37.58
N PHE A 4 -20.43 52.09 -36.38
CA PHE A 4 -21.26 51.63 -35.25
C PHE A 4 -21.85 50.20 -35.17
N PRO A 5 -22.06 49.71 -33.92
CA PRO A 5 -22.69 48.43 -33.58
C PRO A 5 -24.22 48.54 -33.62
N LYS A 6 -24.95 47.41 -33.48
CA LYS A 6 -26.20 47.34 -32.70
C LYS A 6 -26.76 45.93 -32.52
N PHE A 7 -27.43 45.82 -31.39
CA PHE A 7 -28.23 44.75 -30.82
C PHE A 7 -29.41 44.28 -31.68
N ALA A 8 -29.87 43.07 -31.32
CA ALA A 8 -31.25 42.61 -31.20
C ALA A 8 -32.02 42.10 -32.44
N ALA A 9 -32.23 40.78 -32.38
CA ALA A 9 -33.53 40.10 -32.34
C ALA A 9 -34.30 39.82 -33.65
N LEU A 10 -34.65 38.52 -33.79
CA LEU A 10 -35.94 37.92 -34.18
C LEU A 10 -36.78 38.63 -35.28
N ALA A 11 -37.38 37.97 -36.26
CA ALA A 11 -37.77 36.58 -36.43
C ALA A 11 -38.18 36.32 -37.89
N LEU A 12 -38.25 35.04 -38.27
CA LEU A 12 -39.14 34.39 -39.25
C LEU A 12 -39.48 35.17 -40.54
N SER A 13 -39.21 34.61 -41.71
CA SER A 13 -40.00 33.48 -42.18
C SER A 13 -39.48 32.93 -43.53
N LEU A 14 -39.61 31.60 -43.65
CA LEU A 14 -39.80 30.78 -44.84
C LEU A 14 -39.17 31.25 -46.16
N SER A 15 -38.22 30.46 -46.68
CA SER A 15 -38.36 29.72 -47.95
C SER A 15 -37.03 29.09 -48.38
N ILE A 16 -36.55 28.05 -47.71
CA ILE A 16 -35.64 27.07 -48.33
C ILE A 16 -36.09 25.67 -47.89
N LEU A 17 -37.26 25.29 -48.37
CA LEU A 17 -37.83 23.95 -48.35
C LEU A 17 -37.40 23.27 -49.67
N ALA A 18 -36.10 23.00 -49.83
CA ALA A 18 -35.58 22.25 -50.99
C ALA A 18 -34.16 21.65 -50.82
N LEU A 19 -33.58 21.63 -49.60
CA LEU A 19 -32.26 21.00 -49.37
C LEU A 19 -32.21 20.07 -48.14
N SER A 20 -33.32 19.84 -47.45
CA SER A 20 -33.42 18.87 -46.35
C SER A 20 -33.66 17.42 -46.81
N GLY A 21 -33.78 17.18 -48.12
CA GLY A 21 -34.11 15.88 -48.69
C GLY A 21 -32.94 14.91 -48.90
N GLN A 22 -31.69 15.33 -48.68
CA GLN A 22 -30.51 14.49 -48.96
C GLN A 22 -29.56 14.25 -47.77
N TRP A 23 -29.90 14.73 -46.58
CA TRP A 23 -29.12 14.45 -45.35
C TRP A 23 -29.73 13.35 -44.46
N ASN A 24 -30.91 12.83 -44.79
CA ASN A 24 -31.55 11.73 -44.06
C ASN A 24 -31.30 10.33 -44.66
N ALA A 25 -30.50 10.22 -45.73
CA ALA A 25 -30.19 8.93 -46.39
C ALA A 25 -28.84 8.32 -45.98
N LEU A 26 -28.08 8.95 -45.07
CA LEU A 26 -26.81 8.41 -44.51
C LEU A 26 -26.90 8.07 -43.01
N TYR A 27 -28.08 8.18 -42.41
CA TYR A 27 -28.37 7.76 -41.04
C TYR A 27 -29.27 6.52 -40.98
N SER A 28 -29.33 5.70 -42.04
CA SER A 28 -29.91 4.36 -41.91
C SER A 28 -28.90 3.42 -41.27
N GLU A 29 -29.24 2.96 -40.07
CA GLU A 29 -28.71 1.76 -39.42
C GLU A 29 -27.23 1.76 -39.02
N ARG A 30 -26.83 2.61 -38.07
CA ARG A 30 -26.00 2.04 -37.01
C ARG A 30 -26.89 1.08 -36.24
N LYS A 31 -26.75 -0.22 -36.52
CA LYS A 31 -27.27 -1.25 -35.61
C LYS A 31 -26.67 -0.94 -34.24
N TYR A 32 -27.49 -0.46 -33.32
CA TYR A 32 -27.17 -0.58 -31.92
C TYR A 32 -26.89 -2.06 -31.72
N TYR A 33 -25.71 -2.39 -31.20
CA TYR A 33 -25.46 -3.75 -30.74
C TYR A 33 -26.40 -3.94 -29.55
N GLU A 34 -27.62 -4.40 -29.81
CA GLU A 34 -28.46 -4.96 -28.76
C GLU A 34 -27.68 -6.17 -28.26
N ALA A 35 -27.05 -6.03 -27.09
CA ALA A 35 -26.51 -7.19 -26.40
C ALA A 35 -27.62 -8.26 -26.35
N PRO A 36 -27.32 -9.54 -26.62
CA PRO A 36 -28.33 -10.58 -26.59
C PRO A 36 -29.15 -10.45 -25.30
N LYS A 37 -30.48 -10.59 -25.37
CA LYS A 37 -31.36 -10.52 -24.17
C LYS A 37 -30.87 -11.41 -23.01
N ASP A 38 -30.11 -12.46 -23.35
CA ASP A 38 -29.44 -13.39 -22.44
C ASP A 38 -28.25 -12.78 -21.66
N TYR A 39 -27.58 -11.71 -22.12
CA TYR A 39 -26.38 -11.19 -21.45
C TYR A 39 -26.67 -10.64 -20.05
N ARG A 40 -27.75 -9.86 -19.90
CA ARG A 40 -28.17 -9.34 -18.58
C ARG A 40 -28.69 -10.45 -17.68
N GLU A 41 -29.42 -11.41 -18.26
CA GLU A 41 -29.89 -12.59 -17.54
C GLU A 41 -28.72 -13.46 -17.03
N GLN A 42 -27.66 -13.62 -17.81
CA GLN A 42 -26.42 -14.29 -17.38
C GLN A 42 -25.75 -13.56 -16.22
N ILE A 43 -25.64 -12.23 -16.28
CA ILE A 43 -25.11 -11.42 -15.17
C ILE A 43 -25.96 -11.62 -13.91
N ASP A 44 -27.28 -11.50 -14.02
CA ASP A 44 -28.19 -11.65 -12.87
C ASP A 44 -28.11 -13.06 -12.26
N ARG A 45 -28.00 -14.10 -13.09
CA ARG A 45 -27.77 -15.50 -12.63
C ARG A 45 -26.44 -15.65 -11.90
N LEU A 46 -25.37 -15.02 -12.41
CA LEU A 46 -24.05 -15.07 -11.75
C LEU A 46 -24.04 -14.30 -10.43
N LYS A 47 -24.68 -13.12 -10.37
CA LYS A 47 -24.86 -12.37 -9.13
C LYS A 47 -25.66 -13.16 -8.10
N ALA A 48 -26.74 -13.82 -8.53
CA ALA A 48 -27.55 -14.68 -7.66
C ALA A 48 -26.74 -15.87 -7.13
N LYS A 49 -25.98 -16.55 -7.98
CA LYS A 49 -25.07 -17.63 -7.58
C LYS A 49 -24.03 -17.13 -6.56
N PHE A 50 -23.42 -15.97 -6.81
CA PHE A 50 -22.43 -15.39 -5.90
C PHE A 50 -23.03 -15.10 -4.52
N LYS A 51 -24.24 -14.51 -4.49
CA LYS A 51 -25.00 -14.28 -3.25
C LYS A 51 -25.34 -15.58 -2.53
N GLU A 52 -25.74 -16.62 -3.26
CA GLU A 52 -26.04 -17.92 -2.68
C GLU A 52 -24.81 -18.55 -2.02
N SER A 53 -23.68 -18.55 -2.73
CA SER A 53 -22.40 -19.10 -2.27
C SER A 53 -21.82 -18.36 -1.06
N TYR A 54 -21.72 -17.03 -1.14
CA TYR A 54 -20.93 -16.23 -0.18
C TYR A 54 -21.77 -15.30 0.70
N GLY A 55 -23.04 -15.10 0.36
CA GLY A 55 -23.96 -14.27 1.14
C GLY A 55 -23.97 -12.78 0.78
N TYR A 56 -23.24 -12.37 -0.27
CA TYR A 56 -23.06 -10.97 -0.63
C TYR A 56 -23.77 -10.62 -1.92
N GLU A 57 -24.46 -9.48 -1.93
CA GLU A 57 -24.98 -8.91 -3.16
C GLU A 57 -23.87 -8.24 -3.98
N LEU A 58 -24.01 -8.26 -5.30
CA LEU A 58 -23.12 -7.56 -6.23
C LEU A 58 -23.84 -6.34 -6.80
N PHE A 59 -23.60 -5.19 -6.18
CA PHE A 59 -24.26 -3.93 -6.52
C PHE A 59 -23.55 -3.23 -7.67
N ASP A 60 -24.34 -2.71 -8.61
CA ASP A 60 -23.87 -1.77 -9.63
C ASP A 60 -24.02 -0.36 -9.06
N LEU A 61 -22.92 0.40 -8.96
CA LEU A 61 -23.00 1.84 -8.70
C LEU A 61 -22.99 2.60 -10.03
N ASP A 62 -21.97 3.41 -10.29
CA ASP A 62 -21.78 4.10 -11.56
C ASP A 62 -21.19 3.19 -12.66
N ALA A 63 -20.65 2.03 -12.28
CA ALA A 63 -20.21 0.98 -13.19
C ALA A 63 -20.99 -0.32 -12.93
N GLY A 64 -21.40 -1.00 -14.02
CA GLY A 64 -22.06 -2.30 -13.95
C GLY A 64 -21.06 -3.45 -13.98
N TRP A 65 -21.37 -4.53 -13.25
CA TRP A 65 -20.61 -5.78 -13.30
C TRP A 65 -20.66 -6.42 -14.69
N LYS A 66 -19.51 -6.92 -15.16
CA LYS A 66 -19.43 -7.79 -16.34
C LYS A 66 -19.37 -9.25 -15.96
N LYS A 67 -19.80 -10.13 -16.87
CA LYS A 67 -19.75 -11.59 -16.69
C LYS A 67 -18.36 -12.06 -16.26
N GLU A 68 -17.32 -11.62 -16.95
CA GLU A 68 -15.94 -12.04 -16.73
C GLU A 68 -15.41 -11.52 -15.37
N GLU A 69 -15.83 -10.32 -14.96
CA GLU A 69 -15.49 -9.74 -13.65
C GLU A 69 -16.11 -10.56 -12.50
N ILE A 70 -17.37 -11.02 -12.64
CA ILE A 70 -18.03 -11.85 -11.61
C ILE A 70 -17.39 -13.23 -11.52
N VAL A 71 -17.01 -13.84 -12.65
CA VAL A 71 -16.30 -15.14 -12.65
C VAL A 71 -14.95 -15.02 -11.94
N LYS A 72 -14.19 -13.96 -12.25
CA LYS A 72 -12.91 -13.69 -11.60
C LYS A 72 -13.08 -13.45 -10.08
N LEU A 73 -14.17 -12.79 -9.68
CA LEU A 73 -14.51 -12.59 -8.28
C LEU A 73 -14.87 -13.90 -7.57
N ASP A 74 -15.64 -14.79 -8.21
CA ASP A 74 -15.96 -16.14 -7.70
C ASP A 74 -14.66 -16.93 -7.41
N GLU A 75 -13.70 -16.88 -8.34
CA GLU A 75 -12.39 -17.50 -8.17
C GLU A 75 -11.57 -16.90 -7.02
N ALA A 76 -11.62 -15.58 -6.82
CA ALA A 76 -10.94 -14.91 -5.72
C ALA A 76 -11.53 -15.26 -4.35
N PHE A 77 -12.84 -15.51 -4.28
CA PHE A 77 -13.56 -15.89 -3.06
C PHE A 77 -13.45 -17.37 -2.72
N ALA A 78 -13.34 -18.26 -3.71
CA ALA A 78 -13.33 -19.71 -3.50
C ALA A 78 -12.29 -20.21 -2.45
N PRO A 79 -11.08 -19.61 -2.34
CA PRO A 79 -10.13 -19.99 -1.30
C PRO A 79 -10.58 -19.59 0.12
N LEU A 80 -11.36 -18.52 0.31
CA LEU A 80 -11.73 -18.02 1.63
C LEU A 80 -12.52 -19.08 2.44
N PRO A 81 -12.31 -19.19 3.76
CA PRO A 81 -13.09 -20.10 4.59
C PRO A 81 -14.48 -19.52 4.86
N ALA A 82 -15.40 -20.38 5.32
CA ALA A 82 -16.79 -20.00 5.60
C ALA A 82 -16.95 -18.82 6.58
N GLY A 83 -15.95 -18.57 7.43
CA GLY A 83 -15.94 -17.40 8.33
C GLY A 83 -15.91 -16.05 7.62
N PHE A 84 -15.52 -15.99 6.34
CA PHE A 84 -15.58 -14.78 5.51
C PHE A 84 -16.88 -14.67 4.72
N PHE A 85 -17.82 -15.60 4.87
CA PHE A 85 -19.11 -15.57 4.17
C PHE A 85 -20.16 -15.00 5.11
N ARG A 86 -21.07 -14.16 4.59
CA ARG A 86 -22.16 -13.53 5.36
C ARG A 86 -21.65 -12.75 6.58
N LEU A 87 -20.57 -11.98 6.43
CA LEU A 87 -20.02 -11.17 7.50
C LEU A 87 -21.10 -10.21 8.06
N PRO A 88 -21.25 -10.08 9.39
CA PRO A 88 -22.37 -9.33 9.95
C PRO A 88 -22.30 -7.85 9.56
N GLY A 89 -23.38 -7.35 8.95
CA GLY A 89 -23.51 -5.97 8.49
C GLY A 89 -22.97 -5.70 7.08
N LEU A 90 -22.18 -6.61 6.49
CA LEU A 90 -21.67 -6.47 5.13
C LEU A 90 -22.70 -6.98 4.12
N ASN A 91 -23.40 -6.05 3.45
CA ASN A 91 -24.49 -6.40 2.54
C ASN A 91 -24.01 -6.89 1.17
N GLY A 92 -22.88 -6.37 0.68
CA GLY A 92 -22.43 -6.67 -0.68
C GLY A 92 -21.12 -6.01 -1.08
N LEU A 93 -20.69 -6.35 -2.30
CA LEU A 93 -19.58 -5.70 -3.00
C LEU A 93 -20.13 -4.78 -4.08
N TYR A 94 -19.51 -3.62 -4.21
CA TYR A 94 -19.98 -2.53 -5.04
C TYR A 94 -19.00 -2.30 -6.19
N ARG A 95 -19.53 -2.33 -7.42
CA ARG A 95 -18.75 -2.01 -8.62
C ARG A 95 -18.87 -0.53 -8.92
N THR A 96 -17.73 0.15 -8.99
CA THR A 96 -17.67 1.59 -9.28
C THR A 96 -16.51 1.90 -10.22
N SER A 97 -16.61 2.99 -11.00
CA SER A 97 -15.55 3.32 -11.95
C SER A 97 -14.25 3.76 -11.25
N ARG A 98 -14.36 4.45 -10.11
CA ARG A 98 -13.24 5.06 -9.35
C ARG A 98 -13.66 5.41 -7.93
N LEU A 99 -12.67 5.67 -7.07
CA LEU A 99 -12.91 6.16 -5.72
C LEU A 99 -13.63 7.53 -5.78
N ALA A 100 -14.78 7.66 -5.11
CA ALA A 100 -15.55 8.91 -5.10
C ALA A 100 -14.94 9.99 -4.17
N VAL A 101 -14.01 9.59 -3.30
CA VAL A 101 -13.39 10.46 -2.29
C VAL A 101 -12.26 11.28 -2.93
N ARG A 102 -12.41 12.61 -2.93
CA ARG A 102 -11.31 13.55 -3.20
C ARG A 102 -10.47 13.74 -1.93
N SER A 103 -9.66 12.75 -1.56
CA SER A 103 -8.55 13.03 -0.63
C SER A 103 -7.45 13.77 -1.40
N GLN A 104 -6.75 14.72 -0.79
CA GLN A 104 -5.72 15.53 -1.49
C GLN A 104 -4.48 14.73 -1.91
N ASP A 105 -4.36 13.47 -1.46
CA ASP A 105 -3.12 12.70 -1.51
C ASP A 105 -3.24 11.34 -2.22
N ILE A 106 -4.45 10.92 -2.62
CA ILE A 106 -4.66 9.70 -3.41
C ILE A 106 -5.21 10.11 -4.76
N ASP A 107 -4.49 9.80 -5.83
CA ASP A 107 -5.05 9.84 -7.17
C ASP A 107 -6.20 8.80 -7.22
N PRO A 108 -7.47 9.23 -7.37
CA PRO A 108 -8.60 8.31 -7.35
C PRO A 108 -8.54 7.25 -8.46
N ASP A 109 -7.74 7.47 -9.50
CA ASP A 109 -7.54 6.54 -10.60
C ASP A 109 -6.47 5.46 -10.27
N GLU A 110 -5.68 5.63 -9.21
CA GLU A 110 -4.66 4.68 -8.76
C GLU A 110 -5.17 3.68 -7.70
N ALA A 111 -6.23 4.01 -6.95
CA ALA A 111 -6.81 3.09 -5.97
C ALA A 111 -7.53 1.91 -6.68
N PRO A 112 -7.20 0.63 -6.39
CA PRO A 112 -7.86 -0.52 -7.01
C PRO A 112 -9.17 -0.90 -6.31
N SER A 113 -9.29 -0.63 -5.01
CA SER A 113 -10.42 -0.99 -4.17
C SER A 113 -10.42 -0.19 -2.86
N GLY A 114 -11.48 -0.34 -2.06
CA GLY A 114 -11.51 0.16 -0.68
C GLY A 114 -12.60 -0.49 0.17
N ALA A 115 -12.32 -0.65 1.46
CA ALA A 115 -13.25 -1.09 2.48
C ALA A 115 -13.71 0.09 3.36
N PHE A 116 -15.01 0.11 3.69
CA PHE A 116 -15.67 1.17 4.45
C PHE A 116 -16.51 0.57 5.59
N PRO A 117 -16.87 1.36 6.62
CA PRO A 117 -16.52 2.77 6.87
C PRO A 117 -15.07 3.01 7.32
N ALA A 118 -14.67 4.29 7.29
CA ALA A 118 -13.48 4.77 7.98
C ALA A 118 -13.67 4.77 9.51
N PHE A 119 -12.61 5.09 10.23
CA PHE A 119 -12.63 5.19 11.69
C PHE A 119 -11.70 6.31 12.18
N ALA A 120 -11.92 6.73 13.42
CA ALA A 120 -11.05 7.66 14.13
C ALA A 120 -10.59 7.09 15.47
N THR A 121 -9.32 7.29 15.80
CA THR A 121 -8.70 6.84 17.05
C THR A 121 -8.60 8.00 18.03
N ILE A 122 -9.40 7.95 19.10
CA ILE A 122 -9.50 9.02 20.10
C ILE A 122 -9.26 8.45 21.50
N PHE A 123 -8.31 9.03 22.22
CA PHE A 123 -8.18 8.82 23.64
C PHE A 123 -9.14 9.75 24.39
N ARG A 124 -10.02 9.16 25.19
CA ARG A 124 -10.97 9.88 26.03
C ARG A 124 -10.40 10.08 27.42
N GLN A 125 -10.17 11.33 27.82
CA GLN A 125 -9.61 11.68 29.12
C GLN A 125 -10.53 11.33 30.27
N ALA A 126 -11.84 11.59 30.10
CA ALA A 126 -12.83 11.34 31.14
C ALA A 126 -12.88 9.87 31.60
N GLY A 127 -12.68 8.94 30.65
CA GLY A 127 -12.66 7.50 30.91
C GLY A 127 -11.27 6.86 30.92
N LYS A 128 -10.20 7.65 30.67
CA LYS A 128 -8.83 7.17 30.45
C LYS A 128 -8.77 5.97 29.51
N SER A 129 -9.46 6.07 28.38
CA SER A 129 -9.71 4.95 27.46
C SER A 129 -9.32 5.28 26.03
N TYR A 130 -8.66 4.34 25.37
CA TYR A 130 -8.39 4.38 23.93
C TYR A 130 -9.62 3.86 23.19
N ASN A 131 -10.18 4.67 22.29
CA ASN A 131 -11.36 4.29 21.54
C ASN A 131 -11.11 4.40 20.03
N VAL A 132 -11.61 3.40 19.30
CA VAL A 132 -11.70 3.37 17.84
C VAL A 132 -13.16 3.64 17.50
N TYR A 133 -13.46 4.84 17.03
CA TYR A 133 -14.79 5.24 16.62
C TYR A 133 -14.99 4.88 15.15
N VAL A 134 -15.92 3.98 14.89
CA VAL A 134 -16.30 3.60 13.53
C VAL A 134 -17.27 4.65 12.99
N ASP A 135 -17.03 5.12 11.76
CA ASP A 135 -17.91 6.11 11.14
C ASP A 135 -19.32 5.55 10.93
N ASP A 136 -20.28 6.48 10.89
CA ASP A 136 -21.70 6.18 10.74
C ASP A 136 -22.03 5.83 9.27
N GLU A 137 -21.48 4.71 8.78
CA GLU A 137 -21.83 4.10 7.49
C GLU A 137 -21.96 2.57 7.61
N ASP A 138 -22.67 1.96 6.67
CA ASP A 138 -22.79 0.51 6.61
C ASP A 138 -21.50 -0.09 6.02
N PRO A 139 -21.03 -1.26 6.52
CA PRO A 139 -19.88 -1.95 5.97
C PRO A 139 -20.05 -2.25 4.48
N ARG A 140 -19.04 -1.93 3.67
CA ARG A 140 -19.02 -2.25 2.24
C ARG A 140 -17.60 -2.39 1.71
N VAL A 141 -17.48 -3.16 0.63
CA VAL A 141 -16.25 -3.24 -0.19
C VAL A 141 -16.56 -2.69 -1.57
N GLU A 142 -15.75 -1.73 -2.03
CA GLU A 142 -15.84 -1.12 -3.34
C GLU A 142 -14.69 -1.60 -4.23
N LEU A 143 -14.99 -1.98 -5.48
CA LEU A 143 -14.01 -2.43 -6.46
C LEU A 143 -14.01 -1.50 -7.70
N TYR A 144 -12.83 -0.93 -7.99
CA TYR A 144 -12.66 0.10 -9.02
C TYR A 144 -12.20 -0.46 -10.37
N ASN A 145 -12.22 0.37 -11.42
CA ASN A 145 -11.85 -0.06 -12.77
C ASN A 145 -10.41 -0.59 -12.85
N ASN A 146 -9.47 0.06 -12.18
CA ASN A 146 -8.05 -0.29 -12.23
C ASN A 146 -7.81 -1.76 -11.81
N LEU A 147 -8.57 -2.26 -10.82
CA LEU A 147 -8.50 -3.64 -10.36
C LEU A 147 -8.87 -4.65 -11.46
N MET A 148 -9.87 -4.33 -12.29
CA MET A 148 -10.39 -5.28 -13.30
C MET A 148 -9.36 -5.64 -14.37
N TYR A 149 -8.41 -4.74 -14.62
CA TYR A 149 -7.33 -4.92 -15.60
C TYR A 149 -6.06 -5.56 -15.02
N LYS A 150 -6.06 -5.93 -13.72
CA LYS A 150 -4.94 -6.63 -13.10
C LYS A 150 -4.89 -8.09 -13.53
N ASP A 151 -3.71 -8.67 -13.49
CA ASP A 151 -3.54 -10.11 -13.66
C ASP A 151 -4.31 -10.88 -12.58
N PRO A 152 -4.70 -12.15 -12.84
CA PRO A 152 -5.51 -12.93 -11.91
C PRO A 152 -4.94 -13.00 -10.49
N GLU A 153 -3.63 -13.20 -10.34
CA GLU A 153 -2.98 -13.31 -9.03
C GLU A 153 -3.10 -12.02 -8.20
N ASP A 154 -2.80 -10.86 -8.80
CA ASP A 154 -2.92 -9.57 -8.13
C ASP A 154 -4.38 -9.23 -7.82
N PHE A 155 -5.30 -9.55 -8.73
CA PHE A 155 -6.73 -9.38 -8.49
C PHE A 155 -7.19 -10.20 -7.28
N GLN A 156 -6.84 -11.48 -7.23
CA GLN A 156 -7.20 -12.36 -6.11
C GLN A 156 -6.61 -11.86 -4.81
N ASN A 157 -5.33 -11.45 -4.84
CA ASN A 157 -4.66 -10.93 -3.66
C ASN A 157 -5.34 -9.66 -3.12
N ILE A 158 -5.66 -8.70 -4.00
CA ILE A 158 -6.34 -7.46 -3.62
C ILE A 158 -7.73 -7.76 -3.06
N VAL A 159 -8.53 -8.61 -3.71
CA VAL A 159 -9.86 -8.99 -3.20
C VAL A 159 -9.76 -9.64 -1.81
N GLN A 160 -8.79 -10.52 -1.60
CA GLN A 160 -8.59 -11.18 -0.30
C GLN A 160 -8.07 -10.22 0.77
N HIS A 161 -7.26 -9.23 0.38
CA HIS A 161 -6.85 -8.13 1.23
C HIS A 161 -8.07 -7.30 1.70
N GLU A 162 -8.94 -6.87 0.78
CA GLU A 162 -10.16 -6.13 1.13
C GLU A 162 -11.11 -6.93 2.02
N MET A 163 -11.22 -8.24 1.76
CA MET A 163 -11.97 -9.12 2.64
C MET A 163 -11.32 -9.27 4.03
N GLY A 164 -10.01 -9.09 4.14
CA GLY A 164 -9.29 -8.94 5.41
C GLY A 164 -9.74 -7.71 6.19
N HIS A 165 -9.83 -6.54 5.53
CA HIS A 165 -10.39 -5.33 6.14
C HIS A 165 -11.85 -5.52 6.56
N ALA A 166 -12.67 -6.11 5.69
CA ALA A 166 -14.07 -6.38 5.99
C ALA A 166 -14.23 -7.34 7.19
N PHE A 167 -13.41 -8.38 7.26
CA PHE A 167 -13.38 -9.29 8.41
C PHE A 167 -12.96 -8.56 9.69
N ASP A 168 -11.90 -7.76 9.63
CA ASP A 168 -11.39 -6.99 10.77
C ASP A 168 -12.46 -6.07 11.36
N LEU A 169 -13.04 -5.21 10.52
CA LEU A 169 -14.12 -4.30 10.85
C LEU A 169 -15.31 -5.03 11.48
N THR A 170 -15.70 -6.17 10.91
CA THR A 170 -16.91 -6.87 11.35
C THR A 170 -16.70 -7.77 12.57
N ASN A 171 -15.46 -8.04 12.97
CA ASN A 171 -15.09 -8.88 14.11
C ASN A 171 -14.38 -8.10 15.24
N GLY A 172 -14.75 -6.83 15.43
CA GLY A 172 -14.28 -6.06 16.58
C GLY A 172 -12.88 -5.45 16.42
N PHE A 173 -12.42 -5.23 15.18
CA PHE A 173 -11.07 -4.78 14.84
C PHE A 173 -9.97 -5.57 15.56
N LEU A 174 -9.80 -6.83 15.16
CA LEU A 174 -8.70 -7.67 15.61
C LEU A 174 -7.34 -7.02 15.40
N SER A 175 -7.17 -6.18 14.36
CA SER A 175 -5.96 -5.38 14.11
C SER A 175 -5.59 -4.44 15.26
N PHE A 176 -6.57 -4.03 16.08
CA PHE A 176 -6.37 -3.21 17.27
C PHE A 176 -6.29 -4.03 18.57
N SER A 177 -6.41 -5.35 18.49
CA SER A 177 -6.27 -6.22 19.65
C SER A 177 -4.83 -6.18 20.21
N PRO A 178 -4.64 -6.26 21.54
CA PRO A 178 -3.30 -6.28 22.13
C PRO A 178 -2.42 -7.42 21.60
N GLU A 179 -3.03 -8.56 21.27
CA GLU A 179 -2.34 -9.72 20.70
C GLU A 179 -1.81 -9.41 19.30
N TRP A 180 -2.64 -8.82 18.42
CA TRP A 180 -2.21 -8.42 17.08
C TRP A 180 -1.12 -7.35 17.14
N LEU A 181 -1.33 -6.26 17.88
CA LEU A 181 -0.37 -5.16 17.99
C LEU A 181 1.01 -5.65 18.46
N ALA A 182 1.04 -6.64 19.36
CA ALA A 182 2.29 -7.25 19.83
C ALA A 182 3.01 -8.04 18.73
N VAL A 183 2.31 -8.89 17.96
CA VAL A 183 2.93 -9.68 16.88
C VAL A 183 3.18 -8.87 15.60
N ALA A 184 2.49 -7.74 15.44
CA ALA A 184 2.65 -6.81 14.33
C ALA A 184 3.66 -5.69 14.62
N HIS A 185 4.14 -5.58 15.86
CA HIS A 185 5.12 -4.59 16.32
C HIS A 185 4.66 -3.12 16.20
N PHE A 186 3.37 -2.89 16.47
CA PHE A 186 2.81 -1.54 16.59
C PHE A 186 2.65 -1.12 18.06
N ARG A 187 2.83 0.18 18.33
CA ARG A 187 2.58 0.78 19.64
C ARG A 187 1.72 2.03 19.51
N ILE A 188 0.97 2.35 20.56
CA ILE A 188 0.14 3.56 20.58
C ILE A 188 0.99 4.80 20.81
N LEU A 189 0.87 5.77 19.90
CA LEU A 189 1.44 7.10 19.97
C LEU A 189 0.34 8.13 20.20
N HIS A 190 0.43 8.90 21.28
CA HIS A 190 -0.48 10.00 21.56
C HIS A 190 -0.09 11.25 20.76
N LEU A 191 -1.09 11.93 20.19
CA LEU A 191 -0.90 13.13 19.39
C LEU A 191 -1.70 14.28 20.02
N PRO A 192 -1.05 15.25 20.67
CA PRO A 192 -1.76 16.34 21.32
C PRO A 192 -2.43 17.23 20.28
N ALA A 193 -3.66 17.67 20.56
CA ALA A 193 -4.30 18.71 19.76
C ALA A 193 -3.47 20.01 19.83
N LEU A 194 -3.45 20.78 18.73
CA LEU A 194 -2.67 22.02 18.66
C LEU A 194 -3.08 23.05 19.73
N ASP A 195 -4.36 23.06 20.09
CA ASP A 195 -4.99 23.89 21.11
C ASP A 195 -5.37 23.09 22.38
N GLY A 196 -4.85 21.86 22.51
CA GLY A 196 -5.17 20.94 23.58
C GLY A 196 -4.76 21.45 24.96
N LYS A 197 -5.63 21.24 25.95
CA LYS A 197 -5.36 21.45 27.38
C LYS A 197 -5.07 20.12 28.06
N GLU A 198 -4.57 20.14 29.30
CA GLU A 198 -4.14 18.94 30.04
C GLU A 198 -5.18 17.81 30.10
N ASN A 199 -6.46 18.18 30.18
CA ASN A 199 -7.60 17.25 30.25
C ASN A 199 -8.40 17.15 28.95
N SER A 200 -7.85 17.63 27.82
CA SER A 200 -8.48 17.47 26.50
C SER A 200 -8.30 16.04 26.00
N ASP A 201 -9.37 15.51 25.38
CA ASP A 201 -9.28 14.34 24.52
C ASP A 201 -8.26 14.59 23.40
N PHE A 202 -7.63 13.54 22.91
CA PHE A 202 -6.61 13.65 21.88
C PHE A 202 -6.65 12.45 20.93
N ILE A 203 -6.14 12.64 19.72
CA ILE A 203 -6.00 11.57 18.73
C ILE A 203 -4.78 10.72 19.10
N TYR A 204 -4.82 9.43 18.81
CA TYR A 204 -3.61 8.60 18.86
C TYR A 204 -3.41 7.88 17.53
N ALA A 205 -2.16 7.62 17.17
CA ALA A 205 -1.79 6.82 16.01
C ALA A 205 -1.16 5.49 16.45
N MET A 206 -1.06 4.56 15.51
CA MET A 206 -0.32 3.31 15.71
C MET A 206 1.05 3.46 15.05
N LEU A 207 2.07 3.61 15.88
CA LEU A 207 3.44 3.80 15.43
C LEU A 207 4.11 2.44 15.24
N ASN A 208 4.58 2.18 14.02
CA ASN A 208 5.40 1.01 13.71
C ASN A 208 6.76 1.04 14.44
N ASP A 209 7.42 -0.11 14.53
CA ASP A 209 8.81 -0.21 14.99
C ASP A 209 9.80 -0.09 13.80
N PRO A 210 10.66 0.95 13.76
CA PRO A 210 11.66 1.10 12.71
C PRO A 210 12.76 0.03 12.74
N GLU A 211 12.97 -0.63 13.88
CA GLU A 211 14.00 -1.67 14.03
C GLU A 211 13.49 -3.06 13.58
N THR A 212 12.17 -3.22 13.39
CA THR A 212 11.58 -4.45 12.86
C THR A 212 11.63 -4.38 11.34
N ASP A 213 12.36 -5.28 10.68
CA ASP A 213 12.55 -5.27 9.21
C ASP A 213 11.36 -5.81 8.41
N ALA A 214 10.78 -6.93 8.83
CA ALA A 214 9.71 -7.61 8.09
C ALA A 214 8.33 -7.30 8.69
N TYR A 215 7.53 -6.56 7.92
CA TYR A 215 6.08 -6.44 8.09
C TYR A 215 5.38 -7.34 7.07
N ALA A 216 4.04 -7.35 7.10
CA ALA A 216 3.25 -8.33 6.35
C ALA A 216 3.64 -8.28 4.86
N PRO A 217 3.88 -9.44 4.23
CA PRO A 217 4.24 -9.46 2.83
C PRO A 217 3.12 -8.85 1.98
N VAL A 218 3.51 -8.11 0.94
CA VAL A 218 2.56 -7.41 0.06
C VAL A 218 2.50 -8.03 -1.34
N SER A 219 1.45 -7.68 -2.09
CA SER A 219 1.39 -7.96 -3.54
C SER A 219 2.55 -7.29 -4.29
N VAL A 220 2.83 -7.74 -5.50
CA VAL A 220 3.88 -7.12 -6.31
C VAL A 220 3.51 -5.71 -6.74
N MET A 221 2.25 -5.28 -6.60
CA MET A 221 1.80 -3.91 -6.82
C MET A 221 2.32 -2.92 -5.76
N HIS A 222 2.51 -3.38 -4.53
CA HIS A 222 2.89 -2.52 -3.42
C HIS A 222 4.38 -2.64 -3.09
N ILE A 223 4.88 -1.62 -2.40
CA ILE A 223 6.21 -1.63 -1.80
C ILE A 223 6.12 -2.10 -0.34
N PRO A 224 7.18 -2.70 0.23
CA PRO A 224 7.15 -3.26 1.59
C PRO A 224 6.77 -2.28 2.71
N THR A 225 6.78 -0.96 2.46
CA THR A 225 6.33 0.04 3.44
C THR A 225 4.82 0.08 3.65
N TYR A 226 4.03 -0.49 2.74
CA TYR A 226 2.57 -0.41 2.79
C TYR A 226 2.00 -1.01 4.08
N SER A 227 2.42 -2.22 4.45
CA SER A 227 2.04 -2.88 5.71
C SER A 227 2.51 -2.15 6.98
N ARG A 228 3.39 -1.14 6.87
CA ARG A 228 3.86 -0.35 8.02
C ARG A 228 3.00 0.87 8.31
N GLN A 229 2.10 1.23 7.39
CA GLN A 229 1.29 2.44 7.51
C GLN A 229 0.42 2.40 8.76
N ASN A 230 -0.24 1.26 8.99
CA ASN A 230 -1.10 1.05 10.15
C ASN A 230 -1.33 -0.47 10.36
N PRO A 231 -1.86 -0.90 11.52
CA PRO A 231 -2.10 -2.32 11.78
C PRO A 231 -3.22 -2.93 10.94
N GLN A 232 -4.13 -2.15 10.35
CA GLN A 232 -5.19 -2.65 9.46
C GLN A 232 -4.60 -3.15 8.15
N GLU A 233 -3.75 -2.34 7.52
CA GLU A 233 -3.04 -2.74 6.30
C GLU A 233 -2.14 -3.94 6.57
N ASP A 234 -1.45 -3.97 7.72
CA ASP A 234 -0.66 -5.15 8.11
C ASP A 234 -1.54 -6.40 8.28
N PHE A 235 -2.72 -6.26 8.89
CA PHE A 235 -3.67 -7.35 9.09
C PHE A 235 -4.25 -7.85 7.77
N ALA A 236 -4.76 -6.96 6.93
CA ALA A 236 -5.33 -7.29 5.63
C ALA A 236 -4.31 -7.94 4.69
N ASN A 237 -3.08 -7.41 4.64
CA ASN A 237 -1.98 -8.05 3.90
C ASN A 237 -1.61 -9.41 4.50
N SER A 238 -1.66 -9.56 5.82
CA SER A 238 -1.42 -10.86 6.47
C SER A 238 -2.52 -11.89 6.14
N VAL A 239 -3.78 -11.46 6.01
CA VAL A 239 -4.90 -12.32 5.56
C VAL A 239 -4.66 -12.81 4.13
N ALA A 240 -4.32 -11.91 3.21
CA ALA A 240 -3.99 -12.29 1.83
C ALA A 240 -2.75 -13.21 1.79
N ALA A 241 -1.70 -12.89 2.57
CA ALA A 241 -0.49 -13.68 2.67
C ALA A 241 -0.73 -15.10 3.20
N TYR A 242 -1.66 -15.27 4.15
CA TYR A 242 -2.00 -16.58 4.70
C TYR A 242 -2.55 -17.55 3.64
N ILE A 243 -3.27 -17.01 2.66
CA ILE A 243 -3.90 -17.77 1.57
C ILE A 243 -2.93 -17.98 0.41
N GLN A 244 -2.13 -16.96 0.08
CA GLN A 244 -1.39 -16.90 -1.18
C GLN A 244 0.11 -17.18 -1.06
N TYR A 245 0.74 -16.95 0.11
CA TYR A 245 2.19 -16.95 0.22
C TYR A 245 2.71 -18.15 1.01
N PRO A 246 3.37 -19.12 0.34
CA PRO A 246 3.78 -20.39 0.96
C PRO A 246 4.80 -20.22 2.09
N TYR A 247 5.52 -19.10 2.12
CA TYR A 247 6.54 -18.84 3.12
C TYR A 247 6.05 -18.05 4.34
N PHE A 248 4.80 -17.57 4.35
CA PHE A 248 4.29 -16.67 5.39
C PHE A 248 4.39 -17.28 6.80
N ARG A 249 4.15 -18.60 6.92
CA ARG A 249 4.32 -19.33 8.18
C ARG A 249 5.73 -19.28 8.76
N TYR A 250 6.75 -19.20 7.91
CA TYR A 250 8.15 -19.18 8.32
C TYR A 250 8.64 -17.74 8.53
N SER A 251 8.20 -16.79 7.69
CA SER A 251 8.61 -15.38 7.81
C SER A 251 7.88 -14.67 8.96
N HIS A 252 6.63 -15.02 9.25
CA HIS A 252 5.78 -14.37 10.26
C HIS A 252 5.03 -15.39 11.14
N PRO A 253 5.72 -16.27 11.88
CA PRO A 253 5.09 -17.38 12.61
C PRO A 253 4.11 -16.94 13.72
N GLY A 254 4.28 -15.76 14.31
CA GLY A 254 3.34 -15.20 15.28
C GLY A 254 1.99 -14.84 14.63
N ARG A 255 2.05 -14.11 13.51
CA ARG A 255 0.88 -13.68 12.74
C ARG A 255 0.17 -14.86 12.09
N TYR A 256 0.93 -15.83 11.56
CA TYR A 256 0.38 -17.07 11.01
C TYR A 256 -0.48 -17.83 12.03
N ARG A 257 0.03 -18.02 13.26
CA ARG A 257 -0.72 -18.68 14.33
C ARG A 257 -1.97 -17.90 14.73
N PHE A 258 -1.84 -16.58 14.88
CA PHE A 258 -2.99 -15.72 15.16
C PHE A 258 -4.09 -15.90 14.12
N LEU A 259 -3.75 -15.80 12.83
CA LEU A 259 -4.72 -15.93 11.74
C LEU A 259 -5.31 -17.33 11.66
N LYS A 260 -4.49 -18.38 11.81
CA LYS A 260 -4.95 -19.77 11.85
C LYS A 260 -6.05 -19.94 12.90
N ASP A 261 -5.83 -19.43 14.11
CA ASP A 261 -6.71 -19.68 15.25
C ASP A 261 -7.93 -18.73 15.28
N LYS A 262 -7.75 -17.46 14.91
CA LYS A 262 -8.76 -16.41 15.09
C LYS A 262 -9.56 -16.07 13.83
N VAL A 263 -9.02 -16.37 12.65
CA VAL A 263 -9.59 -15.91 11.37
C VAL A 263 -9.95 -17.09 10.47
N PHE A 264 -9.05 -18.07 10.33
CA PHE A 264 -9.21 -19.18 9.39
C PHE A 264 -9.77 -20.46 10.01
N GLY A 265 -10.05 -20.47 11.32
CA GLY A 265 -10.66 -21.62 12.00
C GLY A 265 -9.85 -22.91 11.86
N GLY A 266 -8.52 -22.80 11.83
CA GLY A 266 -7.60 -23.92 11.65
C GLY A 266 -7.33 -24.35 10.21
N LYS A 267 -8.02 -23.78 9.20
CA LYS A 267 -7.79 -24.10 7.78
C LYS A 267 -6.35 -23.73 7.39
N GLU A 268 -5.64 -24.66 6.75
CA GLU A 268 -4.28 -24.45 6.24
C GLU A 268 -4.27 -24.53 4.71
N TYR A 269 -3.56 -23.59 4.07
CA TYR A 269 -3.36 -23.55 2.61
C TYR A 269 -1.99 -24.12 2.21
N PHE A 270 -1.01 -23.94 3.09
CA PHE A 270 0.36 -24.41 2.91
C PHE A 270 0.76 -25.26 4.13
N PRO A 271 0.58 -26.59 4.06
CA PRO A 271 0.93 -27.47 5.16
C PRO A 271 2.42 -27.41 5.46
N GLU A 272 2.79 -27.83 6.66
CA GLU A 272 4.21 -27.93 7.01
C GLU A 272 4.84 -28.98 6.14
N SER A 273 6.01 -28.69 5.59
CA SER A 273 6.71 -29.66 4.77
C SER A 273 8.03 -30.04 5.41
N GLU A 274 8.45 -31.26 5.11
CA GLU A 274 9.73 -31.79 5.54
C GLU A 274 10.88 -30.92 4.99
N GLY A 275 11.85 -30.56 5.85
CA GLY A 275 12.99 -29.74 5.47
C GLY A 275 13.39 -28.70 6.53
N PRO A 276 14.16 -27.67 6.14
CA PRO A 276 14.57 -26.60 7.05
C PRO A 276 13.36 -25.88 7.66
N SER A 277 13.40 -25.65 8.97
CA SER A 277 12.35 -24.94 9.71
C SER A 277 12.48 -23.41 9.65
N GLY A 278 13.66 -22.90 9.28
CA GLY A 278 13.93 -21.46 9.19
C GLY A 278 13.60 -20.87 7.83
N TYR A 279 12.99 -19.68 7.79
CA TYR A 279 12.61 -18.98 6.55
C TYR A 279 13.76 -18.82 5.55
N GLU A 280 14.91 -18.31 5.99
CA GLU A 280 16.06 -18.09 5.09
C GLU A 280 16.56 -19.38 4.44
N ASP A 281 16.85 -20.39 5.25
CA ASP A 281 17.40 -21.65 4.76
C ASP A 281 16.40 -22.42 3.91
N ARG A 282 15.11 -22.22 4.18
CA ARG A 282 14.04 -22.81 3.39
C ARG A 282 13.96 -22.19 1.99
N VAL A 283 13.88 -20.87 1.89
CA VAL A 283 13.88 -20.15 0.59
C VAL A 283 15.14 -20.48 -0.21
N LEU A 284 16.31 -20.52 0.44
CA LEU A 284 17.57 -20.81 -0.25
C LEU A 284 17.67 -22.27 -0.71
N SER A 285 17.17 -23.22 0.08
CA SER A 285 17.12 -24.62 -0.34
C SER A 285 16.23 -24.79 -1.58
N ASP A 286 15.06 -24.14 -1.60
CA ASP A 286 14.15 -24.22 -2.72
C ASP A 286 14.69 -23.47 -3.96
N LEU A 287 15.44 -22.36 -3.75
CA LEU A 287 16.16 -21.66 -4.82
C LEU A 287 17.27 -22.51 -5.43
N GLU A 288 18.09 -23.17 -4.61
CA GLU A 288 19.15 -24.05 -5.09
C GLU A 288 18.59 -25.24 -5.89
N LYS A 289 17.46 -25.80 -5.45
CA LYS A 289 16.75 -26.84 -6.22
C LYS A 289 16.24 -26.32 -7.56
N ALA A 290 15.65 -25.12 -7.59
CA ALA A 290 15.14 -24.52 -8.82
C ALA A 290 16.28 -24.27 -9.83
N ILE A 291 17.38 -23.66 -9.38
CA ILE A 291 18.58 -23.45 -10.20
C ILE A 291 19.13 -24.79 -10.70
N GLY A 292 19.30 -25.78 -9.82
CA GLY A 292 19.85 -27.10 -10.19
C GLY A 292 18.99 -27.88 -11.20
N LYS A 293 17.68 -27.60 -11.25
CA LYS A 293 16.74 -28.19 -12.22
C LYS A 293 16.55 -27.35 -13.49
N ASN A 294 17.24 -26.21 -13.62
CA ASN A 294 16.99 -25.20 -14.65
C ASN A 294 15.54 -24.65 -14.66
N ASP A 295 14.87 -24.63 -13.51
CA ASP A 295 13.54 -24.06 -13.33
C ASP A 295 13.64 -22.55 -13.08
N TRP A 296 13.80 -21.80 -14.15
CA TRP A 296 14.01 -20.35 -14.08
C TRP A 296 12.73 -19.56 -13.74
N ASP A 297 11.56 -20.11 -14.02
CA ASP A 297 10.29 -19.53 -13.55
C ASP A 297 10.18 -19.67 -12.03
N GLY A 298 10.55 -20.83 -11.48
CA GLY A 298 10.68 -21.02 -10.04
C GLY A 298 11.70 -20.08 -9.38
N VAL A 299 12.83 -19.79 -10.05
CA VAL A 299 13.82 -18.80 -9.57
C VAL A 299 13.22 -17.38 -9.50
N VAL A 300 12.44 -16.97 -10.51
CA VAL A 300 11.74 -15.68 -10.50
C VAL A 300 10.73 -15.66 -9.35
N ALA A 301 9.88 -16.67 -9.23
CA ALA A 301 8.85 -16.75 -8.19
C ALA A 301 9.47 -16.67 -6.78
N LEU A 302 10.55 -17.39 -6.52
CA LEU A 302 11.25 -17.34 -5.21
C LEU A 302 11.89 -15.97 -4.94
N SER A 303 12.40 -15.31 -5.98
CA SER A 303 12.93 -13.95 -5.84
C SER A 303 11.82 -12.95 -5.54
N THR A 304 10.67 -13.08 -6.19
CA THR A 304 9.45 -12.32 -5.88
C THR A 304 9.01 -12.54 -4.43
N GLU A 305 8.88 -13.78 -3.98
CA GLU A 305 8.50 -14.08 -2.59
C GLU A 305 9.46 -13.45 -1.57
N SER A 306 10.76 -13.45 -1.86
CA SER A 306 11.77 -12.84 -1.00
C SER A 306 11.73 -11.30 -0.94
N SER A 307 11.08 -10.65 -1.90
CA SER A 307 10.99 -9.18 -1.99
C SER A 307 9.70 -8.60 -1.42
N ARG A 308 8.70 -9.43 -1.13
CA ARG A 308 7.42 -8.99 -0.55
C ARG A 308 7.57 -8.37 0.85
N SER A 309 8.68 -8.67 1.52
CA SER A 309 9.09 -8.05 2.79
C SER A 309 10.57 -7.66 2.71
N HIS A 310 11.03 -6.78 3.61
CA HIS A 310 12.45 -6.41 3.65
C HIS A 310 13.26 -7.45 4.44
N ASN A 311 14.17 -8.16 3.77
CA ASN A 311 15.12 -9.08 4.41
C ASN A 311 16.49 -9.00 3.72
N PRO A 312 17.36 -8.06 4.14
CA PRO A 312 18.62 -7.79 3.43
C PRO A 312 19.59 -8.98 3.47
N LYS A 313 19.61 -9.74 4.58
CA LYS A 313 20.47 -10.93 4.71
C LYS A 313 20.07 -12.03 3.74
N LEU A 314 18.78 -12.32 3.60
CA LEU A 314 18.27 -13.27 2.62
C LEU A 314 18.56 -12.77 1.20
N GLN A 315 18.27 -11.50 0.92
CA GLN A 315 18.50 -10.90 -0.40
C GLN A 315 19.97 -10.98 -0.83
N ALA A 316 20.92 -10.70 0.06
CA ALA A 316 22.34 -10.85 -0.25
C ALA A 316 22.72 -12.29 -0.61
N ARG A 317 22.17 -13.30 0.10
CA ARG A 317 22.42 -14.72 -0.19
C ARG A 317 21.79 -15.16 -1.51
N ILE A 318 20.57 -14.73 -1.82
CA ILE A 318 19.90 -14.98 -3.10
C ILE A 318 20.73 -14.39 -4.24
N LEU A 319 21.17 -13.14 -4.11
CA LEU A 319 21.96 -12.47 -5.14
C LEU A 319 23.30 -13.18 -5.41
N ALA A 320 23.96 -13.67 -4.38
CA ALA A 320 25.18 -14.46 -4.54
C ALA A 320 24.94 -15.73 -5.37
N ARG A 321 23.80 -16.42 -5.18
CA ARG A 321 23.41 -17.59 -5.99
C ARG A 321 23.09 -17.22 -7.43
N LEU A 322 22.35 -16.14 -7.66
CA LEU A 322 22.06 -15.65 -9.01
C LEU A 322 23.34 -15.30 -9.77
N ARG A 323 24.31 -14.64 -9.11
CA ARG A 323 25.62 -14.33 -9.71
C ARG A 323 26.40 -15.57 -10.11
N GLN A 324 26.45 -16.58 -9.23
CA GLN A 324 27.12 -17.85 -9.54
C GLN A 324 26.49 -18.54 -10.76
N ALA A 325 25.17 -18.54 -10.87
CA ALA A 325 24.48 -19.15 -11.99
C ALA A 325 24.63 -18.33 -13.30
N ALA A 326 24.79 -17.01 -13.20
CA ALA A 326 24.90 -16.10 -14.33
C ALA A 326 26.14 -16.34 -15.20
N ASP A 327 27.21 -16.94 -14.67
CA ASP A 327 28.40 -17.23 -15.45
C ASP A 327 28.17 -18.41 -16.42
N ALA A 328 27.48 -19.45 -15.96
CA ALA A 328 27.23 -20.67 -16.74
C ALA A 328 26.01 -20.59 -17.67
N ILE A 329 25.09 -19.64 -17.46
CA ILE A 329 23.83 -19.58 -18.21
C ILE A 329 24.07 -19.11 -19.67
N PRO A 330 23.56 -19.82 -20.69
CA PRO A 330 23.63 -19.35 -22.09
C PRO A 330 22.72 -18.14 -22.31
N ALA A 331 22.97 -17.39 -23.40
CA ALA A 331 22.08 -16.32 -23.82
C ALA A 331 20.69 -16.89 -24.21
N GLY A 332 19.63 -16.12 -23.97
CA GLY A 332 18.25 -16.50 -24.28
C GLY A 332 17.31 -16.37 -23.07
N GLU A 333 16.15 -17.01 -23.15
CA GLU A 333 15.04 -16.85 -22.20
C GLU A 333 15.45 -17.05 -20.73
N ASN A 334 16.25 -18.07 -20.45
CA ASN A 334 16.72 -18.36 -19.09
C ASN A 334 17.61 -17.25 -18.52
N ALA A 335 18.45 -16.63 -19.34
CA ALA A 335 19.24 -15.47 -18.92
C ALA A 335 18.37 -14.24 -18.67
N SER A 336 17.32 -14.03 -19.47
CA SER A 336 16.32 -12.99 -19.22
C SER A 336 15.58 -13.23 -17.90
N LYS A 337 15.17 -14.47 -17.60
CA LYS A 337 14.52 -14.82 -16.33
C LYS A 337 15.45 -14.61 -15.12
N LEU A 338 16.73 -14.99 -15.22
CA LEU A 338 17.72 -14.69 -14.18
C LEU A 338 17.86 -13.18 -13.96
N ALA A 339 17.92 -12.40 -15.04
CA ALA A 339 17.99 -10.95 -14.96
C ALA A 339 16.71 -10.35 -14.33
N VAL A 340 15.53 -10.89 -14.67
CA VAL A 340 14.25 -10.49 -14.04
C VAL A 340 14.24 -10.83 -12.55
N ALA A 341 14.68 -12.03 -12.16
CA ALA A 341 14.79 -12.43 -10.76
C ALA A 341 15.61 -11.43 -9.94
N SER A 342 16.69 -10.89 -10.52
CA SER A 342 17.50 -9.87 -9.85
C SER A 342 16.76 -8.54 -9.62
N CYS A 343 15.70 -8.21 -10.37
CA CYS A 343 14.92 -6.96 -10.19
C CYS A 343 14.12 -6.93 -8.88
N PHE A 344 13.91 -8.08 -8.26
CA PHE A 344 13.29 -8.22 -6.93
C PHE A 344 14.29 -8.05 -5.78
N ASN A 345 15.57 -7.78 -6.09
CA ASN A 345 16.62 -7.57 -5.11
C ASN A 345 17.03 -6.10 -5.04
N TYR A 346 17.03 -5.53 -3.83
CA TYR A 346 17.30 -4.11 -3.62
C TYR A 346 18.77 -3.78 -3.27
N GLU A 347 19.67 -4.76 -3.37
CA GLU A 347 21.11 -4.50 -3.24
C GLU A 347 21.68 -3.87 -4.53
N PRO A 348 22.58 -2.87 -4.43
CA PRO A 348 23.21 -2.23 -5.60
C PRO A 348 23.85 -3.24 -6.57
N GLU A 349 24.42 -4.30 -6.03
CA GLU A 349 25.04 -5.43 -6.72
C GLU A 349 24.10 -6.15 -7.70
N ALA A 350 22.78 -6.09 -7.47
CA ALA A 350 21.79 -6.68 -8.37
C ALA A 350 21.69 -5.88 -9.68
N LEU A 351 21.85 -4.55 -9.63
CA LEU A 351 21.94 -3.72 -10.82
C LEU A 351 23.20 -4.05 -11.63
N GLU A 352 24.33 -4.27 -10.97
CA GLU A 352 25.59 -4.66 -11.63
C GLU A 352 25.42 -5.99 -12.37
N LEU A 353 24.77 -6.98 -11.74
CA LEU A 353 24.45 -8.26 -12.39
C LEU A 353 23.64 -8.06 -13.69
N ARG A 354 22.58 -7.23 -13.66
CA ARG A 354 21.79 -6.93 -14.87
C ARG A 354 22.63 -6.28 -15.96
N GLN A 355 23.45 -5.30 -15.58
CA GLN A 355 24.33 -4.61 -16.53
C GLN A 355 25.32 -5.57 -17.19
N ASP A 356 25.88 -6.51 -16.43
CA ASP A 356 26.82 -7.49 -16.97
C ASP A 356 26.15 -8.48 -17.92
N LEU A 357 24.93 -8.93 -17.62
CA LEU A 357 24.15 -9.78 -18.52
C LEU A 357 23.83 -9.06 -19.84
N ILE A 358 23.50 -7.76 -19.79
CA ILE A 358 23.28 -6.94 -20.98
C ILE A 358 24.59 -6.76 -21.77
N ARG A 359 25.70 -6.40 -21.12
CA ARG A 359 27.02 -6.23 -21.78
C ARG A 359 27.51 -7.50 -22.45
N LYS A 360 27.22 -8.67 -21.85
CA LYS A 360 27.54 -9.99 -22.41
C LYS A 360 26.54 -10.45 -23.48
N ASN A 361 25.61 -9.60 -23.91
CA ASN A 361 24.55 -9.91 -24.87
C ASN A 361 23.70 -11.13 -24.48
N LYS A 362 23.53 -11.39 -23.17
CA LYS A 362 22.68 -12.50 -22.69
C LYS A 362 21.20 -12.13 -22.63
N THR A 363 20.89 -10.84 -22.49
CA THR A 363 19.55 -10.24 -22.50
C THR A 363 19.64 -8.79 -23.01
N SER A 364 18.52 -8.14 -23.32
CA SER A 364 18.45 -6.72 -23.67
C SER A 364 17.78 -5.89 -22.56
N LEU A 365 18.01 -4.56 -22.55
CA LEU A 365 17.29 -3.66 -21.65
C LEU A 365 15.79 -3.60 -21.98
N GLU A 366 15.45 -3.57 -23.28
CA GLU A 366 14.07 -3.52 -23.75
C GLU A 366 13.26 -4.72 -23.25
N ASP A 367 13.83 -5.92 -23.31
CA ASP A 367 13.16 -7.12 -22.83
C ASP A 367 12.96 -7.13 -21.31
N LEU A 368 13.93 -6.60 -20.55
CA LEU A 368 13.80 -6.49 -19.10
C LEU A 368 12.71 -5.50 -18.71
N LEU A 369 12.60 -4.36 -19.39
CA LEU A 369 11.62 -3.33 -19.07
C LEU A 369 10.17 -3.74 -19.40
N LYS A 370 9.95 -4.86 -20.11
CA LYS A 370 8.61 -5.47 -20.24
C LYS A 370 8.10 -6.06 -18.93
N ASN A 371 9.01 -6.44 -18.01
CA ASN A 371 8.62 -6.89 -16.68
C ASN A 371 8.36 -5.69 -15.76
N GLU A 372 7.20 -5.67 -15.11
CA GLU A 372 6.76 -4.54 -14.29
C GLU A 372 7.74 -4.21 -13.15
N GLN A 373 8.25 -5.23 -12.45
CA GLN A 373 9.20 -5.00 -11.36
C GLN A 373 10.51 -4.41 -11.87
N CYS A 374 11.04 -4.91 -12.99
CA CYS A 374 12.24 -4.35 -13.61
C CYS A 374 12.04 -2.90 -14.07
N PHE A 375 10.86 -2.58 -14.62
CA PHE A 375 10.48 -1.21 -14.93
C PHE A 375 10.40 -0.35 -13.66
N ARG A 376 9.84 -0.89 -12.57
CA ARG A 376 9.69 -0.19 -11.29
C ARG A 376 11.02 0.22 -10.66
N VAL A 377 12.05 -0.60 -10.81
CA VAL A 377 13.42 -0.31 -10.33
C VAL A 377 14.32 0.30 -11.41
N SER A 378 13.72 0.73 -12.53
CA SER A 378 14.46 1.35 -13.63
C SER A 378 15.00 2.73 -13.25
N ARG A 379 16.02 3.19 -13.98
CA ARG A 379 16.56 4.54 -13.78
C ARG A 379 15.51 5.61 -14.03
N GLU A 380 14.77 5.47 -15.13
CA GLU A 380 13.85 6.49 -15.61
C GLU A 380 12.72 6.72 -14.62
N LEU A 381 12.05 5.65 -14.18
CA LEU A 381 10.98 5.76 -13.20
C LEU A 381 11.49 6.28 -11.85
N PHE A 382 12.64 5.78 -11.38
CA PHE A 382 13.19 6.23 -10.11
C PHE A 382 13.53 7.72 -10.13
N GLU A 383 14.31 8.17 -11.12
CA GLU A 383 14.83 9.54 -11.14
C GLU A 383 13.74 10.58 -11.45
N ASN A 384 12.73 10.23 -12.25
CA ASN A 384 11.69 11.16 -12.69
C ASN A 384 10.42 11.12 -11.82
N ALA A 385 10.21 10.07 -11.02
CA ALA A 385 9.01 9.93 -10.19
C ALA A 385 9.33 9.55 -8.74
N GLN A 386 9.89 8.37 -8.48
CA GLN A 386 9.98 7.84 -7.12
C GLN A 386 10.91 8.65 -6.21
N ALA A 387 12.04 9.13 -6.73
CA ALA A 387 12.97 9.97 -5.98
C ALA A 387 12.36 11.30 -5.56
N LEU A 388 11.27 11.73 -6.23
CA LEU A 388 10.54 12.97 -5.96
C LEU A 388 9.40 12.78 -4.95
N TRP A 389 9.07 11.55 -4.58
CA TRP A 389 8.00 11.27 -3.62
C TRP A 389 8.31 11.91 -2.26
N PRO A 390 7.34 12.60 -1.64
CA PRO A 390 7.48 13.03 -0.27
C PRO A 390 7.52 11.81 0.65
N VAL A 391 8.16 11.96 1.81
CA VAL A 391 8.02 11.01 2.91
C VAL A 391 6.59 11.05 3.43
N GLN A 392 6.12 9.94 4.01
CA GLN A 392 4.76 9.73 4.46
C GLN A 392 4.71 9.49 5.98
N GLU A 393 3.51 9.58 6.58
CA GLU A 393 3.27 9.16 7.96
C GLU A 393 4.25 9.78 8.98
N ILE A 394 4.43 11.10 8.92
CA ILE A 394 5.43 11.80 9.75
C ILE A 394 4.85 12.09 11.14
N TYR A 395 5.53 11.58 12.15
CA TYR A 395 5.18 11.75 13.55
C TYR A 395 6.31 12.39 14.34
N PHE A 396 5.97 13.41 15.12
CA PHE A 396 6.82 13.93 16.18
C PHE A 396 6.43 13.31 17.53
N TYR A 397 7.42 12.94 18.34
CA TYR A 397 7.18 12.53 19.72
C TYR A 397 8.38 12.72 20.64
N ARG A 398 8.12 12.70 21.95
CA ARG A 398 9.17 12.64 22.97
C ARG A 398 9.16 11.30 23.70
N GLU A 399 10.34 10.74 23.89
CA GLU A 399 10.54 9.48 24.62
C GLU A 399 11.86 9.54 25.37
N ASN A 400 11.84 9.22 26.67
CA ASN A 400 13.02 9.24 27.55
C ASN A 400 13.82 10.56 27.49
N GLY A 401 13.09 11.69 27.47
CA GLY A 401 13.66 13.05 27.42
C GLY A 401 14.18 13.49 26.05
N LYS A 402 14.17 12.62 25.04
CA LYS A 402 14.62 12.91 23.67
C LYS A 402 13.44 13.23 22.77
N ALA A 403 13.72 13.94 21.68
CA ALA A 403 12.74 14.30 20.67
C ALA A 403 13.05 13.56 19.37
N PHE A 404 12.02 12.90 18.83
CA PHE A 404 12.13 12.07 17.65
C PHE A 404 11.19 12.55 16.56
N LEU A 405 11.64 12.39 15.32
CA LEU A 405 10.77 12.24 14.17
C LEU A 405 10.76 10.79 13.73
N GLN A 406 9.62 10.28 13.32
CA GLN A 406 9.52 8.99 12.66
C GLN A 406 8.58 9.10 11.45
N PHE A 407 8.93 8.45 10.35
CA PHE A 407 8.20 8.53 9.09
C PHE A 407 8.49 7.32 8.21
N LEU A 408 7.71 7.20 7.12
CA LEU A 408 7.91 6.21 6.07
C LEU A 408 8.54 6.86 4.82
N ASP A 409 9.55 6.21 4.26
CA ASP A 409 10.17 6.56 2.99
C ASP A 409 9.98 5.45 1.96
N PRO A 410 8.97 5.57 1.09
CA PRO A 410 8.65 4.54 0.10
C PRO A 410 9.74 4.34 -0.97
N ALA A 411 10.60 5.35 -1.19
CA ALA A 411 11.59 5.33 -2.27
C ALA A 411 12.96 4.78 -1.82
N ILE A 412 13.19 4.58 -0.52
CA ILE A 412 14.52 4.29 0.02
C ILE A 412 15.11 2.97 -0.51
N LEU A 413 14.28 1.95 -0.69
CA LEU A 413 14.72 0.64 -1.18
C LEU A 413 15.22 0.74 -2.62
N VAL A 414 14.48 1.44 -3.48
CA VAL A 414 14.89 1.66 -4.87
C VAL A 414 16.10 2.58 -4.93
N ALA A 415 16.17 3.60 -4.08
CA ALA A 415 17.34 4.47 -3.97
C ALA A 415 18.62 3.65 -3.70
N ARG A 416 18.58 2.74 -2.72
CA ARG A 416 19.68 1.82 -2.43
C ARG A 416 20.03 0.95 -3.65
N ALA A 417 19.04 0.30 -4.26
CA ALA A 417 19.24 -0.56 -5.43
C ALA A 417 19.88 0.18 -6.63
N ARG A 418 19.68 1.50 -6.70
CA ARG A 418 20.25 2.39 -7.72
C ARG A 418 21.59 3.01 -7.31
N GLY A 419 22.11 2.68 -6.13
CA GLY A 419 23.39 3.17 -5.60
C GLY A 419 23.33 4.59 -5.05
N PHE A 420 22.16 5.05 -4.61
CA PHE A 420 21.98 6.34 -3.93
C PHE A 420 21.99 6.15 -2.41
N GLN A 421 22.73 7.01 -1.73
CA GLN A 421 22.56 7.27 -0.30
C GLN A 421 21.40 8.27 -0.12
N THR A 422 20.75 8.21 1.04
CA THR A 422 19.67 9.13 1.38
C THR A 422 20.09 10.06 2.49
N ILE A 423 19.89 11.35 2.29
CA ILE A 423 20.08 12.41 3.28
C ILE A 423 18.73 13.03 3.57
N TYR A 424 18.26 12.92 4.81
CA TYR A 424 17.08 13.65 5.27
C TYR A 424 17.51 14.97 5.87
N ASN A 425 16.99 16.08 5.32
CA ASN A 425 17.16 17.40 5.87
C ASN A 425 15.86 17.80 6.57
N TRP A 426 15.95 18.23 7.83
CA TRP A 426 14.80 18.68 8.60
C TRP A 426 15.00 20.12 9.05
N LYS A 427 13.91 20.89 9.05
CA LYS A 427 13.88 22.28 9.51
C LYS A 427 12.64 22.50 10.36
N LEU A 428 12.83 23.14 11.50
CA LEU A 428 11.78 23.46 12.45
C LEU A 428 11.54 24.97 12.46
N TYR A 429 10.27 25.38 12.38
CA TYR A 429 9.85 26.78 12.37
C TYR A 429 8.80 27.04 13.45
N LEU A 430 8.76 28.27 13.96
CA LEU A 430 7.56 28.76 14.64
C LEU A 430 6.46 28.96 13.57
N SER A 431 5.26 28.45 13.83
CA SER A 431 4.14 28.56 12.91
C SER A 431 3.85 30.04 12.59
N GLY A 432 3.63 30.33 11.30
CA GLY A 432 3.47 31.71 10.80
C GLY A 432 4.78 32.48 10.58
N SER A 433 5.94 31.97 11.00
CA SER A 433 7.25 32.58 10.78
C SER A 433 8.19 31.65 9.99
N ARG A 434 8.05 31.66 8.65
CA ARG A 434 8.90 30.85 7.75
C ARG A 434 10.23 31.51 7.35
N LYS A 435 10.55 32.70 7.89
CA LYS A 435 11.75 33.45 7.48
C LYS A 435 13.06 32.80 7.94
N LYS A 436 13.08 32.17 9.12
CA LYS A 436 14.28 31.52 9.67
C LYS A 436 13.88 30.32 10.53
N PRO A 437 14.50 29.14 10.35
CA PRO A 437 14.23 28.00 11.22
C PRO A 437 14.75 28.28 12.64
N VAL A 438 14.02 27.76 13.64
CA VAL A 438 14.49 27.74 15.04
C VAL A 438 15.57 26.68 15.25
N ALA A 439 15.53 25.62 14.45
CA ALA A 439 16.54 24.56 14.41
C ALA A 439 16.48 23.85 13.07
N GLU A 440 17.61 23.30 12.64
CA GLU A 440 17.72 22.46 11.46
C GLU A 440 18.81 21.40 11.68
N GLY A 441 18.76 20.36 10.86
CA GLY A 441 19.71 19.27 10.94
C GLY A 441 19.53 18.26 9.82
N LYS A 442 20.34 17.22 9.86
CA LYS A 442 20.35 16.18 8.83
C LYS A 442 20.71 14.80 9.34
N LEU A 443 20.15 13.78 8.69
CA LEU A 443 20.51 12.37 8.89
C LEU A 443 20.88 11.76 7.53
N SER A 444 22.04 11.09 7.45
CA SER A 444 22.44 10.31 6.27
C SER A 444 22.33 8.81 6.55
N ILE A 445 21.70 8.06 5.65
CA ILE A 445 21.56 6.60 5.73
C ILE A 445 21.78 5.90 4.39
N GLU A 446 22.27 4.67 4.45
CA GLU A 446 22.56 3.80 3.30
C GLU A 446 21.47 2.75 3.12
N GLY A 447 20.28 3.21 2.70
CA GLY A 447 19.11 2.34 2.58
C GLY A 447 18.44 2.04 3.92
N GLY A 448 17.56 1.04 3.92
CA GLY A 448 16.80 0.63 5.10
C GLY A 448 15.46 0.01 4.71
N ASN A 449 14.68 -0.37 5.72
CA ASN A 449 13.39 -1.04 5.56
C ASN A 449 12.22 -0.10 5.21
N GLY A 450 12.50 1.20 5.04
CA GLY A 450 11.51 2.22 4.74
C GLY A 450 10.91 2.94 5.95
N ALA A 451 11.11 2.46 7.18
CA ALA A 451 10.77 3.20 8.38
C ALA A 451 12.03 3.90 8.94
N VAL A 452 11.96 5.22 9.12
CA VAL A 452 13.12 6.01 9.56
C VAL A 452 12.77 6.75 10.83
N ARG A 453 13.69 6.72 11.81
CA ARG A 453 13.61 7.47 13.06
C ARG A 453 14.81 8.40 13.21
N ILE A 454 14.56 9.70 13.36
CA ILE A 454 15.56 10.74 13.55
C ILE A 454 15.54 11.21 15.01
N ASP A 455 16.67 11.10 15.71
CA ASP A 455 16.91 11.82 16.97
C ASP A 455 17.29 13.26 16.65
N LEU A 456 16.36 14.19 16.88
CA LEU A 456 16.54 15.60 16.52
C LEU A 456 17.72 16.23 17.28
N GLY A 457 17.92 15.84 18.54
CA GLY A 457 19.01 16.38 19.35
C GLY A 457 20.39 15.95 18.86
N LYS A 458 20.52 14.74 18.30
CA LYS A 458 21.78 14.22 17.76
C LYS A 458 22.09 14.71 16.35
N THR A 459 21.07 15.03 15.56
CA THR A 459 21.20 15.33 14.12
C THR A 459 21.15 16.82 13.81
N ALA A 460 20.94 17.67 14.81
CA ALA A 460 20.92 19.12 14.65
C ALA A 460 22.32 19.68 14.36
N ASP A 461 22.39 20.74 13.55
CA ASP A 461 23.63 21.45 13.24
C ASP A 461 24.18 22.25 14.44
N GLY A 462 23.38 22.38 15.50
CA GLY A 462 23.78 23.00 16.76
C GLY A 462 22.91 22.58 17.93
N LYS A 463 23.33 22.96 19.15
CA LYS A 463 22.50 22.75 20.34
C LYS A 463 21.26 23.63 20.25
N PHE A 464 20.09 23.01 20.40
CA PHE A 464 18.83 23.74 20.45
C PHE A 464 17.91 23.16 21.53
N LYS A 465 16.91 23.94 21.91
CA LYS A 465 15.78 23.49 22.71
C LYS A 465 14.53 23.68 21.87
N ILE A 466 13.67 22.66 21.85
CA ILE A 466 12.38 22.76 21.16
C ILE A 466 11.51 23.75 21.95
N PRO A 467 10.91 24.77 21.29
CA PRO A 467 9.96 25.66 21.95
C PRO A 467 8.75 24.87 22.45
N GLU A 468 8.53 24.85 23.76
CA GLU A 468 7.37 24.21 24.38
C GLU A 468 6.19 25.20 24.44
N GLY A 469 4.96 24.70 24.23
CA GLY A 469 3.74 25.51 24.22
C GLY A 469 3.48 26.29 22.92
N GLU A 470 4.46 26.40 22.03
CA GLU A 470 4.34 27.06 20.74
C GLU A 470 3.92 26.08 19.64
N ILE A 471 3.15 26.55 18.66
CA ILE A 471 2.81 25.76 17.46
C ILE A 471 4.02 25.79 16.52
N LEU A 472 4.47 24.62 16.10
CA LEU A 472 5.64 24.42 15.26
C LEU A 472 5.24 23.82 13.91
N ASP A 473 5.87 24.32 12.85
CA ASP A 473 5.85 23.70 11.52
C ASP A 473 7.21 23.01 11.31
N LEU A 474 7.20 21.72 10.95
CA LEU A 474 8.41 20.98 10.58
C LEU A 474 8.38 20.59 9.13
N GLU A 475 9.42 20.99 8.40
CA GLU A 475 9.68 20.60 7.02
C GLU A 475 10.71 19.47 7.00
N LEU A 476 10.45 18.41 6.23
CA LEU A 476 11.31 17.25 6.07
C LEU A 476 11.46 16.94 4.57
N GLU A 477 12.70 16.93 4.09
CA GLU A 477 13.04 16.65 2.70
C GLU A 477 14.01 15.47 2.62
N ALA A 478 13.75 14.52 1.72
CA ALA A 478 14.68 13.45 1.39
C ALA A 478 15.50 13.82 0.14
N GLN A 479 16.83 13.86 0.26
CA GLN A 479 17.76 14.03 -0.86
C GLN A 479 18.47 12.72 -1.17
N ARG A 480 18.47 12.31 -2.44
CA ARG A 480 19.16 11.11 -2.91
C ARG A 480 20.48 11.52 -3.54
N HIS A 481 21.60 11.05 -3.00
CA HIS A 481 22.92 11.34 -3.51
C HIS A 481 23.60 10.07 -4.03
N ASN A 482 23.95 10.03 -5.32
CA ASN A 482 24.68 8.92 -5.91
C ASN A 482 26.19 9.14 -5.77
N ILE A 483 26.85 8.30 -4.99
CA ILE A 483 28.29 8.44 -4.69
C ILE A 483 29.20 8.19 -5.91
N LYS A 484 28.72 7.44 -6.92
CA LYS A 484 29.51 7.11 -8.12
C LYS A 484 29.36 8.17 -9.20
N THR A 485 28.17 8.76 -9.35
CA THR A 485 27.87 9.74 -10.42
C THR A 485 27.79 11.19 -9.92
N PHE A 486 27.84 11.42 -8.61
CA PHE A 486 27.62 12.70 -7.94
C PHE A 486 26.25 13.33 -8.21
N LYS A 487 25.33 12.58 -8.82
CA LYS A 487 23.96 13.05 -9.09
C LYS A 487 23.20 13.19 -7.78
N THR A 488 22.54 14.32 -7.60
CA THR A 488 21.68 14.60 -6.46
C THR A 488 20.25 14.85 -6.93
N LEU A 489 19.30 14.20 -6.27
CA LEU A 489 17.86 14.33 -6.53
C LEU A 489 17.19 14.81 -5.24
N ALA A 490 16.48 15.93 -5.28
CA ALA A 490 15.73 16.43 -4.14
C ALA A 490 14.27 15.97 -4.24
N GLY A 491 13.81 15.29 -3.19
CA GLY A 491 12.42 14.91 -3.03
C GLY A 491 11.52 16.11 -2.76
N LYS A 492 10.21 15.96 -2.91
CA LYS A 492 9.26 16.96 -2.41
C LYS A 492 9.32 17.01 -0.89
N ALA A 493 9.46 18.21 -0.34
CA ALA A 493 9.42 18.41 1.11
C ALA A 493 8.00 18.11 1.63
N ALA A 494 7.93 17.39 2.74
CA ALA A 494 6.71 17.14 3.48
C ALA A 494 6.68 18.01 4.74
N THR A 495 5.49 18.43 5.18
CA THR A 495 5.34 19.31 6.35
C THR A 495 4.34 18.74 7.34
N ILE A 496 4.69 18.76 8.63
CA ILE A 496 3.74 18.54 9.72
C ILE A 496 3.66 19.75 10.63
N ARG A 497 2.52 19.88 11.31
CA ARG A 497 2.29 20.88 12.35
C ARG A 497 2.02 20.19 13.67
N PHE A 498 2.70 20.61 14.73
CA PHE A 498 2.53 20.04 16.06
C PHE A 498 2.83 21.06 17.16
N VAL A 499 2.51 20.70 18.40
CA VAL A 499 2.87 21.45 19.61
C VAL A 499 3.60 20.51 20.57
N VAL A 500 4.60 21.04 21.27
CA VAL A 500 5.27 20.31 22.36
C VAL A 500 4.69 20.76 23.69
N GLN A 501 3.92 19.87 24.31
CA GLN A 501 3.29 20.14 25.60
C GLN A 501 4.16 19.55 26.73
N PRO A 502 4.61 20.35 27.72
CA PRO A 502 5.53 19.89 28.76
C PRO A 502 4.93 18.81 29.68
N TRP A 503 3.61 18.80 29.81
CA TRP A 503 2.83 17.86 30.62
C TRP A 503 2.39 16.61 29.84
N PHE A 504 2.64 16.54 28.53
CA PHE A 504 2.08 15.49 27.68
C PHE A 504 3.00 14.28 27.57
N ASN A 505 2.44 13.10 27.84
CA ASN A 505 3.11 11.83 27.58
C ASN A 505 2.74 11.33 26.17
N TYR A 506 3.74 11.15 25.31
CA TYR A 506 3.54 10.75 23.92
C TYR A 506 3.39 9.23 23.75
N ILE A 507 3.94 8.42 24.64
CA ILE A 507 3.97 6.96 24.46
C ILE A 507 3.04 6.30 25.48
N ALA A 508 2.08 5.53 24.98
CA ALA A 508 1.19 4.77 25.83
C ALA A 508 1.93 3.68 26.60
N SER A 509 1.34 3.22 27.71
CA SER A 509 1.78 1.98 28.35
C SER A 509 1.62 0.80 27.38
N LYS A 510 2.52 -0.19 27.47
CA LYS A 510 2.42 -1.45 26.71
C LYS A 510 1.14 -2.23 27.00
N GLU A 511 0.49 -1.96 28.14
CA GLU A 511 -0.77 -2.60 28.55
C GLU A 511 -2.01 -1.89 28.03
N ALA A 512 -1.85 -0.78 27.29
CA ALA A 512 -2.96 -0.03 26.74
C ALA A 512 -3.81 -0.88 25.79
N LYS A 513 -5.13 -0.79 25.94
CA LYS A 513 -6.11 -1.53 25.12
C LYS A 513 -7.03 -0.55 24.43
N ALA A 514 -7.14 -0.68 23.11
CA ALA A 514 -8.13 0.01 22.32
C ALA A 514 -9.48 -0.70 22.42
N ARG A 515 -10.54 0.08 22.63
CA ARG A 515 -11.93 -0.39 22.58
C ARG A 515 -12.57 0.13 21.31
N VAL A 516 -13.30 -0.74 20.61
CA VAL A 516 -14.09 -0.31 19.45
C VAL A 516 -15.43 0.26 19.92
N VAL A 517 -15.84 1.36 19.28
CA VAL A 517 -17.14 2.01 19.48
C VAL A 517 -17.84 2.08 18.13
N TYR A 518 -18.85 1.22 17.96
CA TYR A 518 -19.70 1.19 16.78
C TYR A 518 -20.85 2.22 16.89
N PRO A 519 -21.32 2.77 15.76
CA PRO A 519 -22.51 3.61 15.74
C PRO A 519 -23.78 2.79 16.02
N VAL A 520 -24.84 3.46 16.48
CA VAL A 520 -26.13 2.81 16.78
C VAL A 520 -26.90 2.56 15.47
N ARG A 521 -26.50 1.52 14.73
CA ARG A 521 -27.15 1.07 13.48
C ARG A 521 -27.50 -0.40 13.49
N ALA A 522 -28.48 -0.78 12.68
CA ALA A 522 -28.87 -2.16 12.46
C ALA A 522 -27.67 -3.04 12.04
N ALA A 523 -26.80 -2.53 11.16
CA ALA A 523 -25.61 -3.23 10.66
C ALA A 523 -24.60 -3.63 11.77
N TYR A 524 -24.67 -2.99 12.95
CA TYR A 524 -23.76 -3.24 14.08
C TYR A 524 -24.48 -3.79 15.33
N GLN A 525 -25.76 -4.15 15.24
CA GLN A 525 -26.48 -4.71 16.39
C GLN A 525 -25.83 -6.01 16.90
N GLY A 526 -25.53 -6.06 18.19
CA GLY A 526 -24.88 -7.19 18.85
C GLY A 526 -23.35 -7.15 18.88
N LYS A 527 -22.73 -6.04 18.46
CA LYS A 527 -21.27 -5.81 18.51
C LYS A 527 -20.86 -4.80 19.58
#